data_AF-A0A1V5IIN3-F1
#
_entry.id   AF-A0A1V5IIN3-F1
#
_cell.length_a   1.000
_cell.length_b   1.000
_cell.length_c   1.000
_cell.angle_alpha   90.00
_cell.angle_beta   90.00
_cell.angle_gamma   90.00
#
_symmetry.space_group_name_H-M   'P 1'
#
loop_
_entity.id
_entity.type
_entity.pdbx_description
1 polymer ?
#
loop_
_entity_poly.entity_id
_entity_poly.type
_entity_poly.pdbx_seq_one_letter_code
_entity_poly.pdbx_strand_id
1 'polypeptide(L)'
;MEEDLIQIFEMLVTIAMAIIAYWQRHQKIEAKNETEQVIAFFDPKEDSVTVPPGSVPARSWKMDEETKRWVLAGHDASNQARLLKEIKNAEGQQLSHYYLTFEDRGGGFYEIEYGLMKGSGVGKPE
;
A
#
# COMPACT_ATOMS: atom_id res chain seq x y z
N MET A 1 3.47 9.08 -68.43
CA MET A 1 4.74 9.31 -67.71
C MET A 1 4.55 10.21 -66.51
N GLU A 2 3.96 11.40 -66.63
CA GLU A 2 3.68 12.28 -65.46
C GLU A 2 2.41 11.86 -64.69
N GLU A 3 1.33 11.49 -65.39
CA GLU A 3 0.07 11.03 -64.76
C GLU A 3 0.24 9.71 -63.98
N ASP A 4 0.98 8.74 -64.54
CA ASP A 4 1.27 7.47 -63.87
C ASP A 4 2.05 7.68 -62.55
N LEU A 5 2.95 8.66 -62.52
CA LEU A 5 3.74 9.00 -61.33
C LEU A 5 2.84 9.59 -60.24
N ILE A 6 1.93 10.50 -60.62
CA ILE A 6 0.94 11.11 -59.70
C ILE A 6 0.05 10.04 -59.09
N GLN A 7 -0.45 9.09 -59.89
CA GLN A 7 -1.30 7.99 -59.41
C GLN A 7 -0.57 7.09 -58.40
N ILE A 8 0.72 6.81 -58.62
CA ILE A 8 1.54 6.05 -57.66
C ILE A 8 1.69 6.83 -56.34
N PHE A 9 1.92 8.14 -56.39
CA PHE A 9 2.00 8.97 -55.18
C PHE A 9 0.67 9.01 -54.40
N GLU A 10 -0.46 9.15 -55.07
CA GLU A 10 -1.78 9.13 -54.43
C GLU A 10 -2.07 7.79 -53.74
N MET A 11 -1.70 6.68 -54.38
CA MET A 11 -1.83 5.35 -53.78
C MET A 11 -0.97 5.24 -52.51
N LEU A 12 0.27 5.76 -52.54
CA LEU A 12 1.14 5.78 -51.36
C LEU A 12 0.58 6.65 -50.23
N VAL A 13 0.01 7.81 -50.54
CA VAL A 13 -0.66 8.68 -49.56
C VAL A 13 -1.87 7.98 -48.94
N THR A 14 -2.66 7.27 -49.75
CA THR A 14 -3.83 6.52 -49.27
C THR A 14 -3.42 5.41 -48.31
N ILE A 15 -2.35 4.68 -48.63
CA ILE A 15 -1.79 3.63 -47.76
C ILE A 15 -1.27 4.25 -46.46
N ALA A 16 -0.55 5.37 -46.53
CA ALA A 16 -0.06 6.07 -45.34
C ALA A 16 -1.21 6.51 -44.41
N MET A 17 -2.30 7.07 -44.97
CA MET A 17 -3.48 7.43 -44.18
C MET A 17 -4.15 6.22 -43.53
N ALA A 18 -4.23 5.08 -44.23
CA ALA A 18 -4.79 3.85 -43.66
C ALA A 18 -3.97 3.33 -42.47
N ILE A 19 -2.64 3.42 -42.54
CA ILE A 19 -1.73 3.02 -41.45
C ILE A 19 -1.94 3.94 -40.23
N ILE A 20 -2.00 5.25 -40.44
CA ILE A 20 -2.24 6.22 -39.36
C ILE A 20 -3.59 5.97 -38.69
N ALA A 21 -4.65 5.74 -39.48
CA ALA A 21 -5.99 5.43 -38.96
C ALA A 21 -6.01 4.12 -38.15
N TYR A 22 -5.26 3.11 -38.59
CA TYR A 22 -5.12 1.84 -37.85
C TYR A 22 -4.44 2.06 -36.48
N TRP A 23 -3.37 2.84 -36.41
CA TRP A 23 -2.71 3.17 -35.15
C TRP A 23 -3.57 4.01 -34.21
N GLN A 24 -4.24 5.05 -34.71
CA GLN A 24 -5.18 5.84 -33.90
C GLN A 24 -6.31 4.98 -33.34
N ARG A 25 -6.83 4.03 -34.12
CA ARG A 25 -7.84 3.08 -33.65
C ARG A 25 -7.30 2.18 -32.54
N HIS A 26 -6.06 1.70 -32.65
CA HIS A 26 -5.48 0.83 -31.62
C HIS A 26 -5.25 1.58 -30.30
N GLN A 27 -4.65 2.78 -30.35
CA GLN A 27 -4.48 3.61 -29.15
C GLN A 27 -5.82 3.97 -28.48
N LYS A 28 -6.87 4.23 -29.26
CA LYS A 28 -8.21 4.53 -28.73
C LYS A 28 -8.86 3.32 -28.05
N ILE A 29 -8.54 2.09 -28.48
CA ILE A 29 -9.05 0.86 -27.86
C ILE A 29 -8.36 0.62 -26.51
N GLU A 30 -7.04 0.84 -26.42
CA GLU A 30 -6.30 0.71 -25.16
C GLU A 30 -6.77 1.73 -24.11
N ALA A 31 -6.91 3.01 -24.50
CA ALA A 31 -7.41 4.05 -23.59
C ALA A 31 -8.85 3.80 -23.09
N LYS A 32 -9.70 3.15 -23.92
CA LYS A 32 -11.07 2.78 -23.52
C LYS A 32 -11.07 1.67 -22.47
N ASN A 33 -10.19 0.67 -22.61
CA ASN A 33 -10.07 -0.42 -21.64
C ASN A 33 -9.57 0.05 -20.26
N GLU A 34 -8.66 1.03 -20.21
CA GLU A 34 -8.22 1.64 -18.95
C GLU A 34 -9.35 2.44 -18.27
N THR A 35 -10.15 3.16 -19.06
CA THR A 35 -11.27 3.95 -18.53
C THR A 35 -12.40 3.04 -18.01
N GLU A 36 -12.66 1.92 -18.68
CA GLU A 36 -13.67 0.93 -18.23
C GLU A 36 -13.29 0.27 -16.90
N GLN A 37 -12.00 0.01 -16.66
CA GLN A 37 -11.53 -0.52 -15.36
C GLN A 37 -11.73 0.48 -14.21
N VAL A 38 -11.50 1.78 -14.46
CA VAL A 38 -11.74 2.82 -13.45
C VAL A 38 -13.24 2.96 -13.17
N ILE A 39 -14.10 2.86 -14.19
CA ILE A 39 -15.55 2.95 -14.01
C ILE A 39 -16.08 1.74 -13.23
N ALA A 40 -15.55 0.53 -13.46
CA ALA A 40 -15.93 -0.67 -12.71
C ALA A 40 -15.63 -0.51 -11.21
N PHE A 41 -14.48 0.07 -10.84
CA PHE A 41 -14.12 0.35 -9.45
C PHE A 41 -15.14 1.26 -8.72
N PHE A 42 -15.87 2.10 -9.46
CA PHE A 42 -16.91 2.99 -8.91
C PHE A 42 -18.34 2.53 -9.23
N ASP A 43 -18.54 1.30 -9.75
CA ASP A 43 -19.89 0.79 -10.02
C ASP A 43 -20.58 0.42 -8.68
N PRO A 44 -21.65 1.13 -8.27
CA PRO A 44 -22.35 0.85 -7.03
C PRO A 44 -23.05 -0.52 -7.00
N LYS A 45 -23.07 -1.25 -8.12
CA LYS A 45 -23.57 -2.63 -8.20
C LYS A 45 -22.47 -3.67 -7.92
N GLU A 46 -21.20 -3.28 -7.98
CA GLU A 46 -20.07 -4.17 -7.74
C GLU A 46 -19.63 -4.08 -6.27
N ASP A 47 -20.31 -4.85 -5.42
CA ASP A 47 -20.11 -4.85 -3.96
C ASP A 47 -18.84 -5.61 -3.52
N SER A 48 -17.95 -5.98 -4.46
CA SER A 48 -16.70 -6.69 -4.16
C SER A 48 -15.72 -5.83 -3.36
N VAL A 49 -15.83 -4.51 -3.48
CA VAL A 49 -15.02 -3.52 -2.76
C VAL A 49 -15.45 -3.38 -1.29
N THR A 50 -16.67 -3.81 -0.93
CA THR A 50 -17.17 -3.74 0.45
C THR A 50 -16.91 -5.01 1.27
N VAL A 51 -16.35 -6.06 0.65
CA VAL A 51 -15.98 -7.28 1.37
C VAL A 51 -14.77 -6.97 2.25
N PRO A 52 -14.92 -6.95 3.59
CA PRO A 52 -13.82 -6.63 4.47
C PRO A 52 -12.73 -7.70 4.30
N PRO A 53 -11.45 -7.29 4.27
CA PRO A 53 -10.34 -8.22 4.12
C PRO A 53 -10.28 -9.18 5.32
N GLY A 54 -10.56 -10.46 5.07
CA GLY A 54 -10.34 -11.56 6.02
C GLY A 54 -11.00 -11.42 7.40
N SER A 55 -10.80 -12.41 8.27
CA SER A 55 -11.21 -12.25 9.67
C SER A 55 -10.27 -11.25 10.35
N VAL A 56 -10.80 -10.13 10.83
CA VAL A 56 -10.05 -9.23 11.72
C VAL A 56 -9.62 -10.04 12.95
N PRO A 57 -8.32 -10.12 13.27
CA PRO A 57 -7.86 -10.87 14.43
C PRO A 57 -8.59 -10.37 15.68
N ALA A 58 -9.03 -11.29 16.52
CA ALA A 58 -9.68 -10.95 17.78
C ALA A 58 -8.71 -10.08 18.59
N ARG A 59 -9.10 -8.81 18.84
CA ARG A 59 -8.30 -7.81 19.54
C ARG A 59 -7.84 -8.38 20.88
N SER A 60 -6.58 -8.79 20.95
CA SER A 60 -6.02 -9.43 22.13
C SER A 60 -5.05 -8.47 22.80
N TRP A 61 -5.01 -8.47 24.12
CA TRP A 61 -3.99 -7.71 24.88
C TRP A 61 -2.57 -8.26 24.68
N LYS A 62 -2.39 -9.34 23.90
CA LYS A 62 -1.09 -9.93 23.58
C LYS A 62 -0.57 -9.35 22.26
N MET A 63 0.69 -8.94 22.28
CA MET A 63 1.40 -8.50 21.10
C MET A 63 1.85 -9.73 20.30
N ASP A 64 1.61 -9.72 18.99
CA ASP A 64 2.05 -10.78 18.11
C ASP A 64 3.57 -10.71 17.84
N GLU A 65 4.13 -11.80 17.32
CA GLU A 65 5.58 -11.90 17.11
C GLU A 65 6.09 -11.01 15.97
N GLU A 66 5.26 -10.67 14.98
CA GLU A 66 5.62 -9.73 13.91
C GLU A 66 5.72 -8.31 14.47
N THR A 67 4.74 -7.87 15.26
CA THR A 67 4.78 -6.57 15.94
C THR A 67 5.97 -6.49 16.90
N LYS A 68 6.29 -7.56 17.66
CA LYS A 68 7.49 -7.60 18.51
C LYS A 68 8.77 -7.42 17.70
N ARG A 69 8.90 -8.09 16.54
CA ARG A 69 10.07 -7.92 15.67
C ARG A 69 10.24 -6.48 15.22
N TRP A 70 9.14 -5.82 14.86
CA TRP A 70 9.15 -4.40 14.50
C TRP A 70 9.58 -3.49 15.65
N VAL A 71 9.01 -3.69 16.85
CA VAL A 71 9.35 -2.92 18.06
C VAL A 71 10.83 -3.04 18.42
N LEU A 72 11.46 -4.20 18.18
CA LEU A 72 12.86 -4.45 18.55
C LEU A 72 13.86 -4.05 17.45
N ALA A 73 13.38 -3.71 16.26
CA ALA A 73 14.22 -3.57 15.06
C ALA A 73 15.25 -2.43 15.19
N GLY A 74 16.51 -2.85 15.24
CA GLY A 74 17.70 -2.00 15.28
C GLY A 74 17.92 -1.24 16.58
N HIS A 75 17.19 -1.58 17.65
CA HIS A 75 17.59 -1.22 19.00
C HIS A 75 18.84 -2.00 19.42
N ASP A 76 19.62 -1.46 20.34
CA ASP A 76 20.71 -2.21 20.97
C ASP A 76 20.16 -3.31 21.90
N ALA A 77 21.01 -4.27 22.26
CA ALA A 77 20.62 -5.42 23.07
C ALA A 77 20.02 -5.05 24.45
N SER A 78 20.47 -3.95 25.05
CA SER A 78 19.96 -3.48 26.34
C SER A 78 18.53 -2.95 26.19
N ASN A 79 18.29 -2.09 25.20
CA ASN A 79 16.95 -1.59 24.91
C ASN A 79 16.01 -2.71 24.46
N GLN A 80 16.48 -3.66 23.64
CA GLN A 80 15.67 -4.82 23.26
C GLN A 80 15.21 -5.64 24.47
N ALA A 81 16.11 -5.93 25.41
CA ALA A 81 15.77 -6.66 26.63
C ALA A 81 14.77 -5.88 27.50
N ARG A 82 14.90 -4.55 27.56
CA ARG A 82 13.99 -3.68 28.30
C ARG A 82 12.60 -3.64 27.67
N LEU A 83 12.51 -3.44 26.36
CA LEU A 83 11.25 -3.44 25.60
C LEU A 83 10.52 -4.78 25.76
N LEU A 84 11.23 -5.91 25.65
CA LEU A 84 10.66 -7.25 25.87
C LEU A 84 10.10 -7.41 27.30
N LYS A 85 10.78 -6.86 28.30
CA LYS A 85 10.32 -6.89 29.69
C LYS A 85 9.07 -6.04 29.88
N GLU A 86 9.02 -4.84 29.29
CA GLU A 86 7.85 -3.96 29.35
C GLU A 86 6.64 -4.60 28.67
N ILE A 87 6.81 -5.21 27.49
CA ILE A 87 5.76 -5.99 26.80
C ILE A 87 5.25 -7.11 27.69
N LYS A 88 6.14 -7.94 28.25
CA LYS A 88 5.76 -9.06 29.11
C LYS A 88 4.98 -8.60 30.35
N ASN A 89 5.35 -7.45 30.92
CA ASN A 89 4.66 -6.88 32.06
C ASN A 89 3.26 -6.40 31.69
N ALA A 90 3.11 -5.70 30.55
CA ALA A 90 1.82 -5.24 30.06
C ALA A 90 0.87 -6.41 29.71
N GLU A 91 1.40 -7.45 29.03
CA GLU A 91 0.64 -8.66 28.72
C GLU A 91 0.21 -9.43 29.98
N GLY A 92 1.08 -9.48 31.00
CA GLY A 92 0.77 -10.10 32.30
C GLY A 92 -0.33 -9.37 33.06
N GLN A 93 -0.46 -8.06 32.86
CA GLN A 93 -1.53 -7.22 33.41
C GLN A 93 -2.75 -7.10 32.49
N GLN A 94 -2.74 -7.76 31.33
CA GLN A 94 -3.80 -7.69 30.31
C GLN A 94 -4.13 -6.26 29.85
N LEU A 95 -3.11 -5.38 29.83
CA LEU A 95 -3.30 -4.00 29.39
C LEU A 95 -3.62 -3.96 27.90
N SER A 96 -4.74 -3.32 27.57
CA SER A 96 -5.13 -3.07 26.18
C SER A 96 -4.50 -1.80 25.61
N HIS A 97 -3.93 -0.93 26.45
CA HIS A 97 -3.23 0.29 26.03
C HIS A 97 -2.03 0.52 26.96
N TYR A 98 -0.84 0.70 26.39
CA TYR A 98 0.38 0.98 27.16
C TYR A 98 1.46 1.63 26.29
N TYR A 99 2.45 2.23 26.94
CA TYR A 99 3.63 2.79 26.30
C TYR A 99 4.85 1.92 26.55
N LEU A 100 5.65 1.73 25.51
CA LEU A 100 6.99 1.17 25.60
C LEU A 100 7.98 2.30 25.45
N THR A 101 8.98 2.39 26.32
CA THR A 101 9.98 3.47 26.25
C THR A 101 11.34 2.91 25.87
N PHE A 102 12.11 3.66 25.09
CA PHE A 102 13.48 3.34 24.71
C PHE A 102 14.38 4.57 24.90
N GLU A 103 15.66 4.36 25.19
CA GLU A 103 16.62 5.44 25.49
C GLU A 103 17.67 5.60 24.39
N ASP A 104 17.83 4.61 23.52
CA ASP A 104 18.69 4.74 22.36
C ASP A 104 18.06 5.65 21.30
N ARG A 105 18.86 5.99 20.28
CA ARG A 105 18.41 6.80 19.13
C ARG A 105 17.80 8.16 19.51
N GLY A 106 18.23 8.74 20.63
CA GLY A 106 17.73 10.03 21.12
C GLY A 106 16.51 9.91 22.04
N GLY A 107 16.08 8.68 22.37
CA GLY A 107 15.01 8.40 23.30
C GLY A 107 13.62 8.64 22.73
N GLY A 108 12.67 7.81 23.15
CA GLY A 108 11.31 7.90 22.66
C GLY A 108 10.40 6.83 23.23
N PHE A 109 9.22 6.71 22.61
CA PHE A 109 8.23 5.73 23.01
C PHE A 109 7.47 5.16 21.81
N TYR A 110 6.92 3.97 22.03
CA TYR A 110 5.89 3.36 21.20
C TYR A 110 4.58 3.32 21.98
N GLU A 111 3.50 3.76 21.34
CA GLU A 111 2.15 3.59 21.85
C GLU A 111 1.57 2.29 21.31
N ILE A 112 1.16 1.40 22.20
CA ILE A 112 0.61 0.09 21.86
C ILE A 112 -0.86 0.04 22.27
N GLU A 113 -1.73 -0.32 21.34
CA GLU A 113 -3.16 -0.52 21.58
C GLU A 113 -3.61 -1.89 21.05
N TYR A 114 -4.25 -2.70 21.90
CA TYR A 114 -4.66 -4.08 21.64
C TYR A 114 -3.54 -4.96 21.06
N GLY A 115 -2.33 -4.82 21.61
CA GLY A 115 -1.15 -5.56 21.15
C GLY A 115 -0.57 -5.08 19.81
N LEU A 116 -1.13 -4.02 19.21
CA LEU A 116 -0.69 -3.44 17.94
C LEU A 116 0.02 -2.10 18.18
N MET A 117 0.99 -1.78 17.33
CA MET A 117 1.62 -0.46 17.34
C MET A 117 0.64 0.59 16.78
N LYS A 118 0.27 1.55 17.62
CA LYS A 118 -0.58 2.69 17.24
C LYS A 118 0.24 3.89 16.76
N GLY A 119 1.39 4.13 17.38
CA GLY A 119 2.24 5.25 17.03
C GLY A 119 3.59 5.22 17.74
N SER A 120 4.42 6.21 17.43
CA SER A 120 5.69 6.45 18.09
C SER A 120 5.93 7.94 18.27
N GLY A 121 6.74 8.28 19.28
CA GLY A 121 7.10 9.66 19.60
C GLY A 121 8.51 9.77 20.14
N VAL A 122 9.04 11.00 20.14
CA VAL A 122 10.33 11.35 20.72
C VAL A 122 10.10 11.93 22.12
N GLY A 123 10.96 11.60 23.08
CA GLY A 123 10.83 12.06 24.45
C GLY A 123 9.90 11.17 25.29
N LYS A 124 9.16 11.76 26.22
CA LYS A 124 8.27 11.03 27.15
C LYS A 124 6.83 11.02 26.62
N PRO A 125 6.09 9.91 26.81
CA PRO A 125 4.66 9.89 26.54
C PRO A 125 3.95 10.88 27.48
N GLU A 126 2.99 11.65 26.94
CA GLU A 126 2.11 12.55 27.70
C GLU A 126 0.83 11.85 28.18
#